data_AF-A0A060NI07-F1
#
_entry.id   AF-A0A060NI07-F1
#
_cell.length_a   1.000
_cell.length_b   1.000
_cell.length_c   1.000
_cell.angle_alpha   90.00
_cell.angle_beta   90.00
_cell.angle_gamma   90.00
#
_symmetry.space_group_name_H-M   'P 1'
#
loop_
_entity.id
_entity.type
_entity.pdbx_description
1 polymer ?
#
loop_
_entity_poly.entity_id
_entity_poly.type
_entity_poly.pdbx_seq_one_letter_code
_entity_poly.pdbx_strand_id
1 'polypeptide(L)'
;MAARVAALGWQGLGPALAGAATLLGGQGLGARVWLWCWRRNRLDAAALAALAYWRARSGRPRAALRWQGRCVQLRPQSGQAHFNLGFLLEQLQQDEAARLAFERATELAPQLDLAWFGLARCLERQGRLDEALQAYQRNATLQPWSPHAHAAMARLQQRLGRPEQAQALIAHLRGFEPRVAAALQQELQPRGPAPGRAAAHPLVGTRTQQEAA
;
A
#
# COMPACT_ATOMS: atom_id res chain seq x y z
N MET A 1 -50.41 22.04 -11.76
CA MET A 1 -49.90 22.25 -10.38
C MET A 1 -49.34 20.94 -9.79
N ALA A 2 -48.23 20.41 -10.31
CA ALA A 2 -47.63 19.16 -9.82
C ALA A 2 -46.10 19.26 -9.70
N ALA A 3 -45.59 20.40 -9.21
CA ALA A 3 -44.16 20.70 -9.19
C ALA A 3 -43.60 21.16 -7.82
N ARG A 4 -44.31 20.93 -6.70
CA ARG A 4 -43.87 21.47 -5.39
C ARG A 4 -43.76 20.48 -4.22
N VAL A 5 -43.86 19.16 -4.43
CA VAL A 5 -43.79 18.20 -3.30
C VAL A 5 -42.44 17.46 -3.18
N ALA A 6 -41.59 17.45 -4.21
CA ALA A 6 -40.33 16.66 -4.16
C ALA A 6 -39.13 17.36 -3.47
N ALA A 7 -39.29 18.58 -2.94
CA ALA A 7 -38.17 19.40 -2.47
C ALA A 7 -37.79 19.24 -0.98
N LEU A 8 -38.64 18.60 -0.16
CA LEU A 8 -38.54 18.69 1.31
C LEU A 8 -38.11 17.40 2.04
N GLY A 9 -37.86 16.28 1.34
CA GLY A 9 -37.47 15.01 2.00
C GLY A 9 -36.00 14.58 1.87
N TRP A 10 -35.21 15.21 1.00
CA TRP A 10 -33.94 14.63 0.52
C TRP A 10 -32.67 15.43 0.89
N GLN A 11 -32.79 16.48 1.71
CA GLN A 11 -31.66 17.36 2.02
C GLN A 11 -30.65 16.71 3.00
N GLY A 12 -31.05 15.70 3.77
CA GLY A 12 -30.16 14.93 4.66
C GLY A 12 -29.86 13.50 4.22
N LEU A 13 -30.67 12.91 3.33
CA LEU A 13 -30.58 11.49 2.95
C LEU A 13 -29.67 11.20 1.75
N GLY A 14 -29.19 12.23 1.05
CA GLY A 14 -28.35 12.08 -0.15
C GLY A 14 -27.10 11.20 0.05
N PRO A 15 -26.26 11.45 1.08
CA PRO A 15 -25.07 10.64 1.35
C PRO A 15 -25.41 9.22 1.84
N ALA A 16 -26.48 9.08 2.61
CA ALA A 16 -26.92 7.80 3.17
C ALA A 16 -27.49 6.87 2.07
N LEU A 17 -28.32 7.42 1.17
CA LEU A 17 -28.84 6.70 0.01
C LEU A 17 -27.76 6.48 -1.06
N ALA A 18 -26.80 7.40 -1.20
CA ALA A 18 -25.62 7.16 -2.00
C ALA A 18 -24.77 6.01 -1.44
N GLY A 19 -24.57 5.97 -0.12
CA GLY A 19 -23.91 4.86 0.57
C GLY A 19 -24.65 3.53 0.38
N ALA A 20 -25.97 3.51 0.52
CA ALA A 20 -26.80 2.33 0.31
C ALA A 20 -26.78 1.85 -1.17
N ALA A 21 -26.91 2.77 -2.12
CA ALA A 21 -26.82 2.45 -3.56
C ALA A 21 -25.41 1.99 -3.96
N THR A 22 -24.39 2.47 -3.26
CA THR A 22 -22.99 2.05 -3.41
C THR A 22 -22.77 0.62 -2.90
N LEU A 23 -23.44 0.24 -1.82
CA LEU A 23 -23.39 -1.11 -1.26
C LEU A 23 -24.21 -2.13 -2.08
N LEU A 24 -25.32 -1.69 -2.68
CA LEU A 24 -26.30 -2.60 -3.32
C LEU A 24 -26.22 -2.64 -4.86
N GLY A 25 -25.68 -1.61 -5.53
CA GLY A 25 -25.86 -1.39 -6.98
C GLY A 25 -24.64 -1.66 -7.89
N GLY A 26 -23.54 -2.18 -7.35
CA GLY A 26 -22.31 -2.38 -8.13
C GLY A 26 -21.60 -1.07 -8.53
N GLN A 27 -20.41 -1.20 -9.13
CA GLN A 27 -19.48 -0.06 -9.31
C GLN A 27 -20.04 1.11 -10.13
N GLY A 28 -20.97 0.83 -11.04
CA GLY A 28 -21.55 1.81 -11.97
C GLY A 28 -22.64 2.68 -11.34
N LEU A 29 -23.49 2.13 -10.48
CA LEU A 29 -24.59 2.88 -9.86
C LEU A 29 -24.07 3.83 -8.78
N GLY A 30 -23.14 3.39 -7.94
CA GLY A 30 -22.49 4.25 -6.94
C GLY A 30 -21.87 5.50 -7.57
N ALA A 31 -21.08 5.35 -8.64
CA ALA A 31 -20.47 6.47 -9.34
C ALA A 31 -21.49 7.46 -9.95
N ARG A 32 -22.65 6.97 -10.41
CA ARG A 32 -23.72 7.83 -10.96
C ARG A 32 -24.42 8.64 -9.87
N VAL A 33 -24.69 8.03 -8.72
CA VAL A 33 -25.32 8.73 -7.59
C VAL A 33 -24.38 9.80 -7.04
N TRP A 34 -23.10 9.47 -6.82
CA TRP A 34 -22.12 10.46 -6.37
C TRP A 34 -21.88 11.59 -7.38
N LEU A 35 -21.96 11.30 -8.68
CA LEU A 35 -21.91 12.34 -9.72
C LEU A 35 -23.13 13.26 -9.66
N TRP A 36 -24.31 12.73 -9.37
CA TRP A 36 -25.52 13.51 -9.16
C TRP A 36 -25.40 14.40 -7.91
N CYS A 37 -24.92 13.85 -6.79
CA CYS A 37 -24.65 14.61 -5.56
C CYS A 37 -23.67 15.76 -5.82
N TRP A 38 -22.55 15.49 -6.51
CA TRP A 38 -21.57 16.52 -6.86
C TRP A 38 -22.14 17.59 -7.81
N ARG A 39 -23.00 17.22 -8.77
CA ARG A 39 -23.65 18.19 -9.66
C ARG A 39 -24.55 19.16 -8.88
N ARG A 40 -25.17 18.68 -7.80
CA ARG A 40 -26.04 19.47 -6.92
C ARG A 40 -25.24 20.32 -5.93
N ASN A 41 -24.10 19.81 -5.45
CA ASN A 41 -23.18 20.55 -4.59
C ASN A 41 -21.74 20.38 -5.10
N ARG A 42 -21.23 21.40 -5.81
CA ARG A 42 -19.88 21.38 -6.40
C ARG A 42 -18.76 21.42 -5.38
N LEU A 43 -19.06 21.83 -4.15
CA LEU A 43 -18.12 21.92 -3.02
C LEU A 43 -18.15 20.67 -2.13
N ASP A 44 -18.95 19.65 -2.47
CA ASP A 44 -18.99 18.41 -1.71
C ASP A 44 -17.74 17.54 -1.97
N ALA A 45 -16.76 17.69 -1.07
CA ALA A 45 -15.53 16.90 -1.09
C ALA A 45 -15.75 15.42 -0.79
N ALA A 46 -16.82 15.02 -0.09
CA ALA A 46 -17.13 13.61 0.13
C ALA A 46 -17.59 12.95 -1.18
N ALA A 47 -18.43 13.64 -1.95
CA ALA A 47 -18.83 13.19 -3.28
C ALA A 47 -17.65 13.07 -4.25
N LEU A 48 -16.72 14.03 -4.22
CA LEU A 48 -15.50 13.96 -5.03
C LEU A 48 -14.59 12.79 -4.62
N ALA A 49 -14.41 12.55 -3.32
CA ALA A 49 -13.59 11.45 -2.81
C ALA A 49 -14.21 10.09 -3.18
N ALA A 50 -15.53 9.96 -3.06
CA ALA A 50 -16.25 8.76 -3.48
C ALA A 50 -16.12 8.52 -5.00
N LEU A 51 -16.24 9.58 -5.82
CA LEU A 51 -16.01 9.47 -7.27
C LEU A 51 -14.58 9.03 -7.60
N ALA A 52 -13.58 9.58 -6.92
CA ALA A 52 -12.19 9.18 -7.09
C ALA A 52 -12.01 7.69 -6.76
N TYR A 53 -12.50 7.24 -5.60
CA TYR A 53 -12.45 5.84 -5.17
C TYR A 53 -13.08 4.90 -6.21
N TRP A 54 -14.31 5.21 -6.67
CA TRP A 54 -15.00 4.36 -7.64
C TRP A 54 -14.26 4.28 -8.97
N ARG A 55 -13.70 5.40 -9.46
CA ARG A 55 -12.94 5.39 -10.71
C ARG A 55 -11.63 4.62 -10.58
N ALA A 56 -10.98 4.63 -9.43
CA ALA A 56 -9.80 3.83 -9.17
C ALA A 56 -10.15 2.34 -9.20
N ARG A 57 -11.21 1.95 -8.48
CA ARG A 57 -11.69 0.56 -8.41
C ARG A 57 -12.21 0.02 -9.75
N SER A 58 -12.72 0.89 -10.62
CA SER A 58 -13.12 0.54 -11.99
C SER A 58 -11.97 0.50 -12.99
N GLY A 59 -10.71 0.48 -12.54
CA GLY A 59 -9.53 0.38 -13.40
C GLY A 59 -9.22 1.66 -14.19
N ARG A 60 -9.72 2.82 -13.75
CA ARG A 60 -9.51 4.13 -14.39
C ARG A 60 -8.76 5.10 -13.46
N PRO A 61 -7.51 4.79 -13.05
CA PRO A 61 -6.77 5.59 -12.08
C PRO A 61 -6.48 7.03 -12.57
N ARG A 62 -6.27 7.25 -13.87
CA ARG A 62 -6.13 8.62 -14.43
C ARG A 62 -7.40 9.47 -14.25
N ALA A 63 -8.58 8.85 -14.35
CA ALA A 63 -9.83 9.55 -14.11
C ALA A 63 -10.05 9.82 -12.62
N ALA A 64 -9.63 8.89 -11.75
CA ALA A 64 -9.65 9.08 -10.30
C ALA A 64 -8.76 10.25 -9.86
N LEU A 65 -7.56 10.36 -10.44
CA LEU A 65 -6.61 11.42 -10.13
C LEU A 65 -7.20 12.82 -10.33
N ARG A 66 -7.98 13.03 -11.41
CA ARG A 66 -8.66 14.32 -11.67
C ARG A 66 -9.66 14.69 -10.57
N TRP A 67 -10.42 13.69 -10.09
CA TRP A 67 -11.38 13.91 -9.00
C TRP A 67 -10.66 14.15 -7.67
N GLN A 68 -9.60 13.39 -7.41
CA GLN A 68 -8.80 13.53 -6.21
C GLN A 68 -8.05 14.88 -6.14
N GLY A 69 -7.53 15.38 -7.27
CA GLY A 69 -6.92 16.70 -7.33
C GLY A 69 -7.90 17.82 -6.92
N ARG A 70 -9.17 17.70 -7.31
CA ARG A 70 -10.23 18.62 -6.84
C ARG A 70 -10.52 18.46 -5.35
N CYS A 71 -10.50 17.24 -4.80
CA CYS A 71 -10.61 17.04 -3.35
C CYS A 71 -9.53 17.81 -2.60
N VAL A 72 -8.28 17.71 -3.06
CA VAL A 72 -7.13 18.38 -2.43
C VAL A 72 -7.25 19.90 -2.56
N GLN A 73 -7.74 20.42 -3.69
CA GLN A 73 -8.01 21.86 -3.84
C GLN A 73 -9.08 22.37 -2.87
N LEU A 74 -10.15 21.61 -2.64
CA LEU A 74 -11.21 22.00 -1.70
C LEU A 74 -10.81 21.79 -0.23
N ARG A 75 -9.93 20.82 0.05
CA ARG A 75 -9.46 20.48 1.40
C ARG A 75 -7.94 20.35 1.43
N PRO A 76 -7.19 21.45 1.27
CA PRO A 76 -5.73 21.41 1.18
C PRO A 76 -5.05 20.95 2.48
N GLN A 77 -5.73 21.08 3.61
CA GLN A 77 -5.25 20.65 4.94
C GLN A 77 -5.71 19.24 5.33
N SER A 78 -6.35 18.49 4.43
CA SER A 78 -6.79 17.13 4.74
C SER A 78 -5.67 16.13 4.45
N GLY A 79 -5.04 15.59 5.50
CA GLY A 79 -4.05 14.51 5.36
C GLY A 79 -4.59 13.28 4.62
N GLN A 80 -5.84 12.90 4.87
CA GLN A 80 -6.51 11.80 4.15
C GLN A 80 -6.64 12.07 2.64
N ALA A 81 -6.91 13.32 2.23
CA ALA A 81 -7.00 13.67 0.83
C ALA A 81 -5.64 13.57 0.12
N HIS A 82 -4.56 13.97 0.80
CA HIS A 82 -3.20 13.80 0.30
C HIS A 82 -2.76 12.33 0.27
N PHE A 83 -3.14 11.52 1.27
CA PHE A 83 -2.90 10.08 1.24
C PHE A 83 -3.58 9.41 0.04
N ASN A 84 -4.87 9.68 -0.17
CA ASN A 84 -5.61 9.14 -1.32
C ASN A 84 -5.00 9.60 -2.65
N LEU A 85 -4.46 10.82 -2.71
CA LEU A 85 -3.72 11.31 -3.87
C LEU A 85 -2.44 10.50 -4.09
N GLY A 86 -1.62 10.32 -3.05
CA GLY A 86 -0.39 9.51 -3.11
C GLY A 86 -0.66 8.07 -3.56
N PHE A 87 -1.72 7.45 -3.04
CA PHE A 87 -2.12 6.10 -3.43
C PHE A 87 -2.45 6.00 -4.93
N LEU A 88 -3.19 6.96 -5.48
CA LEU A 88 -3.50 6.98 -6.92
C LEU A 88 -2.27 7.24 -7.79
N LEU A 89 -1.36 8.09 -7.33
CA LEU A 89 -0.10 8.38 -8.03
C LEU A 89 0.82 7.16 -8.04
N GLU A 90 0.89 6.41 -6.94
CA GLU A 90 1.60 5.13 -6.87
C GLU A 90 1.02 4.11 -7.86
N GLN A 91 -0.30 3.98 -7.95
CA GLN A 91 -0.95 3.11 -8.95
C GLN A 91 -0.63 3.51 -10.40
N LEU A 92 -0.30 4.78 -10.63
CA LEU A 92 0.10 5.32 -11.93
C LEU A 92 1.63 5.29 -12.16
N GLN A 93 2.39 4.68 -11.24
CA GLN A 93 3.86 4.64 -11.26
C GLN A 93 4.51 6.03 -11.28
N GLN A 94 3.84 7.03 -10.72
CA GLN A 94 4.38 8.38 -10.54
C GLN A 94 5.02 8.49 -9.16
N ASP A 95 6.09 7.74 -8.94
CA ASP A 95 6.68 7.52 -7.61
C ASP A 95 7.08 8.80 -6.89
N GLU A 96 7.64 9.78 -7.61
CA GLU A 96 8.06 11.04 -7.02
C GLU A 96 6.88 11.92 -6.57
N ALA A 97 5.85 12.01 -7.41
CA ALA A 97 4.63 12.72 -7.03
C ALA A 97 3.89 12.01 -5.88
N ALA A 98 3.91 10.67 -5.87
CA ALA A 98 3.35 9.87 -4.79
C ALA A 98 4.08 10.13 -3.46
N ARG A 99 5.42 10.16 -3.47
CA ARG A 99 6.23 10.49 -2.30
C ARG A 99 5.84 11.84 -1.71
N LEU A 100 5.81 12.89 -2.53
CA LEU A 100 5.44 14.25 -2.08
C LEU A 100 4.02 14.31 -1.49
N ALA A 101 3.07 13.59 -2.10
CA ALA A 101 1.71 13.50 -1.58
C ALA A 101 1.63 12.75 -0.24
N PHE A 102 2.40 11.67 -0.07
CA PHE A 102 2.48 10.95 1.21
C PHE A 102 3.21 11.76 2.29
N GLU A 103 4.29 12.46 1.97
CA GLU A 103 4.96 13.40 2.88
C GLU A 103 3.97 14.44 3.40
N ARG A 104 3.24 15.08 2.48
CA ARG A 104 2.23 16.05 2.88
C ARG A 104 1.11 15.44 3.73
N ALA A 105 0.74 14.20 3.45
CA ALA A 105 -0.22 13.47 4.28
C ALA A 105 0.31 13.20 5.69
N THR A 106 1.58 12.84 5.83
CA THR A 106 2.22 12.59 7.14
C THR A 106 2.42 13.86 7.96
N GLU A 107 2.69 15.01 7.31
CA GLU A 107 2.76 16.31 7.97
C GLU A 107 1.39 16.76 8.51
N LEU A 108 0.34 16.61 7.70
CA LEU A 108 -1.01 17.05 8.04
C LEU A 108 -1.74 16.09 8.98
N ALA A 109 -1.43 14.80 8.91
CA ALA A 109 -2.01 13.77 9.75
C ALA A 109 -0.91 12.81 10.26
N PRO A 110 -0.14 13.20 11.28
CA PRO A 110 0.97 12.40 11.79
C PRO A 110 0.56 11.04 12.38
N GLN A 111 -0.72 10.86 12.70
CA GLN A 111 -1.29 9.61 13.21
C GLN A 111 -1.85 8.71 12.11
N LEU A 112 -1.82 9.14 10.84
CA LEU A 112 -2.29 8.32 9.72
C LEU A 112 -1.20 7.31 9.35
N ASP A 113 -1.30 6.12 9.93
CA ASP A 113 -0.36 5.02 9.75
C ASP A 113 -0.17 4.64 8.27
N LEU A 114 -1.25 4.54 7.50
CA LEU A 114 -1.20 4.19 6.08
C LEU A 114 -0.37 5.17 5.24
N ALA A 115 -0.34 6.46 5.62
CA ALA A 115 0.48 7.46 4.94
C ALA A 115 1.98 7.23 5.18
N TRP A 116 2.37 6.89 6.42
CA TRP A 116 3.74 6.51 6.73
C TRP A 116 4.19 5.26 5.98
N PHE A 117 3.32 4.25 5.88
CA PHE A 117 3.61 3.04 5.11
C PHE A 117 3.75 3.31 3.61
N GLY A 118 2.87 4.14 3.05
CA GLY A 118 2.93 4.60 1.66
C GLY A 118 4.21 5.38 1.35
N LEU A 119 4.59 6.29 2.25
CA LEU A 119 5.84 7.06 2.16
C LEU A 119 7.07 6.14 2.16
N ALA A 120 7.14 5.23 3.14
CA ALA A 120 8.24 4.29 3.26
C ALA A 120 8.44 3.44 2.00
N ARG A 121 7.34 2.93 1.41
CA ARG A 121 7.38 2.17 0.15
C ARG A 121 7.89 3.01 -1.03
N CYS A 122 7.52 4.28 -1.10
CA CYS A 122 8.02 5.17 -2.16
C CYS A 122 9.52 5.44 -1.99
N LEU A 123 9.97 5.75 -0.77
CA LEU A 123 11.37 5.97 -0.44
C LEU A 123 12.23 4.73 -0.73
N GLU A 124 11.71 3.54 -0.42
CA GLU A 124 12.38 2.27 -0.70
C GLU A 124 12.58 2.05 -2.22
N ARG A 125 11.57 2.36 -3.05
CA ARG A 125 11.68 2.29 -4.51
C ARG A 125 12.68 3.30 -5.07
N GLN A 126 12.84 4.45 -4.41
CA GLN A 126 13.82 5.46 -4.77
C GLN A 126 15.24 5.15 -4.24
N GLY A 127 15.43 4.06 -3.50
CA GLY A 127 16.73 3.71 -2.91
C GLY A 127 17.10 4.52 -1.67
N ARG A 128 16.19 5.34 -1.14
CA ARG A 128 16.37 6.13 0.09
C ARG A 128 16.09 5.25 1.31
N LEU A 129 16.92 4.22 1.50
CA LEU A 129 16.63 3.10 2.40
C LEU A 129 16.59 3.51 3.88
N ASP A 130 17.47 4.42 4.33
CA ASP A 130 17.46 4.86 5.73
C ASP A 130 16.20 5.67 6.07
N GLU A 131 15.73 6.52 5.15
CA GLU A 131 14.50 7.29 5.33
C GLU A 131 13.26 6.41 5.25
N ALA A 132 13.27 5.40 4.36
CA ALA A 132 12.24 4.38 4.32
C ALA A 132 12.14 3.63 5.66
N LEU A 133 13.28 3.30 6.28
CA LEU A 133 13.31 2.64 7.57
C LEU A 133 12.69 3.51 8.66
N GLN A 134 13.01 4.81 8.71
CA GLN A 134 12.39 5.74 9.66
C GLN A 134 10.87 5.84 9.47
N ALA A 135 10.39 5.91 8.23
CA ALA A 135 8.97 5.95 7.93
C ALA A 135 8.26 4.63 8.31
N TYR A 136 8.87 3.47 8.05
CA TYR A 136 8.33 2.18 8.50
C TYR A 136 8.33 2.06 10.03
N GLN A 137 9.36 2.54 10.72
CA GLN A 137 9.39 2.59 12.18
C GLN A 137 8.24 3.45 12.71
N ARG A 138 7.98 4.61 12.10
CA ARG A 138 6.85 5.45 12.48
C ARG A 138 5.51 4.73 12.28
N ASN A 139 5.32 4.04 11.16
CA ASN A 139 4.15 3.19 10.96
C ASN A 139 4.04 2.09 12.05
N ALA A 140 5.12 1.40 12.37
CA ALA A 140 5.15 0.36 13.39
C ALA A 140 4.83 0.90 14.79
N THR A 141 5.23 2.14 15.13
CA THR A 141 4.82 2.76 16.40
C THR A 141 3.33 3.05 16.46
N LEU A 142 2.70 3.38 15.33
CA LEU A 142 1.25 3.62 15.25
C LEU A 142 0.45 2.33 15.19
N GLN A 143 1.04 1.25 14.64
CA GLN A 143 0.45 -0.07 14.51
C GLN A 143 1.40 -1.17 15.02
N PRO A 144 1.60 -1.29 16.35
CA PRO A 144 2.59 -2.20 16.92
C PRO A 144 2.32 -3.68 16.60
N TRP A 145 1.04 -4.02 16.42
CA TRP A 145 0.58 -5.39 16.15
C TRP A 145 0.35 -5.66 14.66
N SER A 146 0.70 -4.71 13.79
CA SER A 146 0.63 -4.92 12.33
C SER A 146 1.92 -5.59 11.84
N PRO A 147 1.81 -6.73 11.13
CA PRO A 147 2.99 -7.41 10.62
C PRO A 147 3.61 -6.69 9.42
N HIS A 148 2.88 -5.78 8.76
CA HIS A 148 3.29 -5.20 7.47
C HIS A 148 4.57 -4.38 7.54
N ALA A 149 4.66 -3.42 8.47
CA ALA A 149 5.87 -2.61 8.63
C ALA A 149 7.05 -3.44 9.16
N HIS A 150 6.83 -4.30 10.14
CA HIS A 150 7.88 -5.18 10.67
C HIS A 150 8.49 -6.08 9.58
N ALA A 151 7.65 -6.68 8.73
CA ALA A 151 8.10 -7.51 7.63
C ALA A 151 8.85 -6.70 6.55
N ALA A 152 8.36 -5.49 6.24
CA ALA A 152 9.03 -4.59 5.31
C ALA A 152 10.41 -4.14 5.83
N MET A 153 10.50 -3.77 7.12
CA MET A 153 11.77 -3.43 7.77
C MET A 153 12.74 -4.62 7.78
N ALA A 154 12.28 -5.84 8.06
CA ALA A 154 13.15 -7.02 8.06
C ALA A 154 13.76 -7.27 6.67
N ARG A 155 12.95 -7.17 5.60
CA ARG A 155 13.44 -7.24 4.21
C ARG A 155 14.44 -6.13 3.90
N LEU A 156 14.15 -4.92 4.33
CA LEU A 156 15.02 -3.76 4.12
C LEU A 156 16.37 -3.92 4.84
N GLN A 157 16.36 -4.42 6.07
CA GLN A 157 17.57 -4.71 6.85
C GLN A 157 18.43 -5.80 6.21
N GLN A 158 17.79 -6.83 5.62
CA GLN A 158 18.51 -7.84 4.85
C GLN A 158 19.21 -7.22 3.63
N ARG A 159 18.52 -6.34 2.89
CA ARG A 159 19.10 -5.61 1.74
C ARG A 159 20.25 -4.68 2.15
N LEU A 160 20.21 -4.14 3.36
CA LEU A 160 21.26 -3.32 3.96
C LEU A 160 22.44 -4.13 4.53
N GLY A 161 22.41 -5.46 4.44
CA GLY A 161 23.46 -6.33 4.97
C GLY A 161 23.47 -6.43 6.49
N ARG A 162 22.33 -6.18 7.15
CA ARG A 162 22.14 -6.22 8.61
C ARG A 162 21.23 -7.39 9.02
N PRO A 163 21.65 -8.65 8.81
CA PRO A 163 20.80 -9.83 9.02
C PRO A 163 20.38 -10.02 10.48
N GLU A 164 21.20 -9.59 11.43
CA GLU A 164 20.89 -9.66 12.87
C GLU A 164 19.65 -8.82 13.22
N GLN A 165 19.56 -7.61 12.66
CA GLN A 165 18.41 -6.71 12.87
C GLN A 165 17.15 -7.26 12.20
N ALA A 166 17.31 -7.88 11.02
CA ALA A 166 16.20 -8.58 10.36
C ALA A 166 15.69 -9.76 11.21
N GLN A 167 16.58 -10.56 11.79
CA GLN A 167 16.21 -11.69 12.65
C GLN A 167 15.50 -11.23 13.94
N ALA A 168 15.95 -10.12 14.54
CA ALA A 168 15.27 -9.54 15.71
C ALA A 168 13.81 -9.14 15.38
N LEU A 169 13.58 -8.53 14.21
CA LEU A 169 12.24 -8.19 13.75
C LEU A 169 11.38 -9.42 13.47
N ILE A 170 11.95 -10.48 12.91
CA ILE A 170 11.24 -11.75 12.68
C ILE A 170 10.91 -12.44 14.01
N ALA A 171 11.80 -12.39 14.99
CA ALA A 171 11.56 -12.92 16.33
C ALA A 171 10.42 -12.15 17.03
N HIS A 172 10.41 -10.83 16.91
CA HIS A 172 9.31 -9.99 17.40
C HIS A 172 7.98 -10.36 16.72
N LEU A 173 7.96 -10.46 15.38
CA LEU A 173 6.78 -10.91 14.61
C LEU A 173 6.29 -12.28 15.06
N ARG A 174 7.20 -13.21 15.39
CA ARG A 174 6.84 -14.57 15.82
C ARG A 174 5.99 -14.58 17.09
N GLY A 175 6.13 -13.57 17.95
CA GLY A 175 5.38 -13.46 19.20
C GLY A 175 3.88 -13.23 19.00
N PHE A 176 3.46 -12.61 17.90
CA PHE A 176 2.05 -12.28 17.65
C PHE A 176 1.50 -12.74 16.29
N GLU A 177 2.35 -12.89 15.28
CA GLU A 177 2.02 -13.34 13.91
C GLU A 177 2.98 -14.45 13.45
N PRO A 178 2.90 -15.65 14.05
CA PRO A 178 3.86 -16.74 13.80
C PRO A 178 3.85 -17.24 12.35
N ARG A 179 2.69 -17.19 11.67
CA ARG A 179 2.58 -17.58 10.26
C ARG A 179 3.35 -16.62 9.34
N VAL A 180 3.21 -15.32 9.57
CA VAL A 180 3.93 -14.30 8.80
C VAL A 180 5.43 -14.37 9.09
N ALA A 181 5.81 -14.55 10.36
CA ALA A 181 7.21 -14.72 10.75
C ALA A 181 7.86 -15.94 10.10
N ALA A 182 7.16 -17.08 10.03
CA ALA A 182 7.66 -18.30 9.38
C ALA A 182 7.85 -18.10 7.86
N ALA A 183 6.86 -17.50 7.19
CA ALA A 183 6.96 -17.21 5.76
C ALA A 183 8.12 -16.25 5.45
N LEU A 184 8.27 -15.20 6.25
CA LEU A 184 9.35 -14.22 6.11
C LEU A 184 10.73 -14.83 6.41
N GLN A 185 10.83 -15.72 7.40
CA GLN A 185 12.06 -16.44 7.70
C GLN A 185 12.49 -17.30 6.51
N GLN A 186 11.55 -18.02 5.89
CA GLN A 186 11.83 -18.84 4.71
C GLN A 186 12.24 -17.99 3.51
N GLU A 187 11.59 -16.83 3.31
CA GLU A 187 11.91 -15.87 2.25
C GLU A 187 13.35 -15.36 2.37
N LEU A 188 13.81 -15.07 3.60
CA LEU A 188 15.10 -14.45 3.88
C LEU A 188 16.24 -15.44 4.10
N GLN A 189 15.99 -16.76 4.07
CA GLN A 189 17.05 -17.75 4.10
C GLN A 189 18.01 -17.54 2.93
N PRO A 190 19.34 -17.59 3.15
CA PRO A 190 20.27 -17.65 2.05
C PRO A 190 19.91 -18.88 1.21
N ARG A 191 19.56 -18.68 -0.07
CA ARG A 191 19.36 -19.79 -0.99
C ARG A 191 20.68 -20.56 -1.03
N GLY A 192 20.71 -21.74 -0.41
CA GLY A 192 21.82 -22.66 -0.56
C GLY A 192 22.07 -22.95 -2.05
N PRO A 193 23.28 -23.40 -2.43
CA PRO A 193 23.54 -23.79 -3.81
C PRO A 193 22.44 -24.77 -4.26
N ALA A 194 21.82 -24.50 -5.40
CA ALA A 194 20.74 -25.33 -5.93
C ALA A 194 21.18 -26.81 -5.91
N PRO A 195 20.36 -27.73 -5.36
CA PRO A 195 20.67 -29.15 -5.43
C PRO A 195 20.51 -29.58 -6.89
N GLY A 196 21.61 -29.57 -7.66
CA GLY A 196 21.53 -29.83 -9.10
C GLY A 196 22.75 -29.52 -9.96
N ARG A 197 23.86 -29.05 -9.40
CA ARG A 197 25.17 -29.17 -10.05
C ARG A 197 26.09 -29.91 -9.10
N ALA A 198 25.83 -31.21 -8.94
CA ALA A 198 26.84 -32.12 -8.45
C ALA A 198 28.10 -31.87 -9.29
N ALA A 199 29.17 -31.46 -8.62
CA ALA A 199 30.48 -31.38 -9.21
C ALA A 199 30.74 -32.75 -9.86
N ALA A 200 30.85 -32.77 -11.19
CA ALA A 200 31.41 -33.90 -11.90
C ALA A 200 32.86 -34.01 -11.41
N HIS A 201 33.09 -34.86 -10.42
CA HIS A 201 34.42 -35.29 -10.04
C HIS A 201 35.04 -35.93 -11.29
N PRO A 202 36.19 -35.46 -11.78
CA PRO A 202 36.89 -36.17 -12.83
C PRO A 202 37.38 -37.49 -12.23
N LEU A 203 36.97 -38.62 -12.83
CA LEU A 203 37.51 -39.93 -12.53
C LEU A 203 39.00 -39.94 -12.92
N VAL A 204 39.85 -39.56 -11.96
CA VAL A 204 41.29 -39.76 -12.01
C VAL A 204 41.50 -41.28 -11.97
N GLY A 205 42.07 -41.81 -13.05
CA GLY A 205 42.43 -43.20 -13.16
C GLY A 205 43.46 -43.60 -12.10
N THR A 206 43.24 -44.76 -11.49
CA THR A 206 44.30 -45.52 -10.81
C THR A 206 44.38 -46.88 -11.48
N ARG A 207 45.33 -46.96 -12.40
CA ARG A 207 45.94 -48.19 -12.90
C ARG A 207 47.11 -48.49 -11.97
N THR A 208 47.07 -49.61 -11.27
CA THR A 208 48.24 -50.36 -10.69
C THR A 208 47.64 -51.67 -10.17
N GLN A 209 47.90 -52.82 -10.80
CA GLN A 209 48.99 -53.77 -10.45
C GLN A 209 48.90 -54.14 -8.96
N GLN A 210 48.78 -55.39 -8.52
CA GLN A 210 49.63 -56.58 -8.78
C GLN A 210 49.03 -57.70 -7.88
N GLU A 211 48.87 -58.97 -8.27
CA GLU A 211 49.81 -60.12 -8.17
C GLU A 211 48.96 -61.38 -8.51
N ALA A 212 49.33 -62.22 -9.49
CA ALA A 212 50.36 -63.26 -9.46
C ALA A 212 49.98 -64.50 -8.64
N ALA A 213 50.28 -65.65 -9.22
CA ALA A 213 50.34 -66.97 -8.60
C ALA A 213 51.42 -67.04 -7.51
#